data_AF-A0A833ZWP5-F1
#
_entry.id   AF-A0A833ZWP5-F1
#
_cell.length_a   1.000
_cell.length_b   1.000
_cell.length_c   1.000
_cell.angle_alpha   90.00
_cell.angle_beta   90.00
_cell.angle_gamma   90.00
#
_symmetry.space_group_name_H-M   'P 1'
#
loop_
_entity.id
_entity.type
_entity.pdbx_description
1 polymer ?
#
loop_
_entity_poly.entity_id
_entity_poly.type
_entity_poly.pdbx_seq_one_letter_code
_entity_poly.pdbx_strand_id
1 'polypeptide(L)'
;MSTPPLAASGMAPGPFAGPQAQQAAREVNTASLCRIGQETVQDIVYRTMEIFQLLRNMQLPNGVTYHTGTYQDRLAKLQDHLRQLSILFRKLRLVYDKCNENCGGMDPIPVENY
;
A
#
# COMPACT_ATOMS: atom_id res chain seq x y z
N MET A 1 53.58 -7.63 35.74
CA MET A 1 54.55 -7.59 34.63
C MET A 1 54.45 -8.96 33.97
N SER A 2 53.96 -9.14 32.74
CA SER A 2 54.66 -8.78 31.50
C SER A 2 53.71 -8.72 30.29
N THR A 3 53.84 -7.67 29.48
CA THR A 3 53.52 -7.58 28.03
C THR A 3 54.71 -8.19 27.22
N PRO A 4 54.83 -8.21 25.86
CA PRO A 4 54.05 -7.66 24.70
C PRO A 4 54.01 -8.69 23.50
N PRO A 5 54.00 -8.38 22.17
CA PRO A 5 53.80 -7.13 21.42
C PRO A 5 52.82 -7.15 20.22
N LEU A 6 52.41 -5.94 19.82
CA LEU A 6 51.90 -5.58 18.49
C LEU A 6 53.03 -5.63 17.44
N ALA A 7 52.73 -6.13 16.24
CA ALA A 7 53.45 -5.79 15.02
C ALA A 7 52.43 -5.47 13.92
N ALA A 8 52.34 -4.18 13.58
CA ALA A 8 51.71 -3.69 12.37
C ALA A 8 52.58 -4.04 11.14
N SER A 9 51.95 -4.27 9.98
CA SER A 9 52.41 -3.76 8.67
C SER A 9 51.61 -4.39 7.52
N GLY A 10 51.06 -3.55 6.65
CA GLY A 10 51.13 -3.81 5.21
C GLY A 10 49.83 -4.17 4.48
N MET A 11 49.28 -3.16 3.81
CA MET A 11 49.05 -3.17 2.35
C MET A 11 47.90 -4.02 1.77
N ALA A 12 46.75 -3.38 1.50
CA ALA A 12 46.17 -3.18 0.15
C ALA A 12 44.65 -2.90 0.22
N PRO A 13 44.13 -1.89 -0.51
CA PRO A 13 42.69 -1.71 -0.69
C PRO A 13 42.20 -2.69 -1.76
N GLY A 14 41.79 -3.89 -1.34
CA GLY A 14 41.10 -4.83 -2.21
C GLY A 14 39.65 -4.37 -2.45
N PRO A 15 39.16 -4.29 -3.70
CA PRO A 15 37.80 -3.88 -4.00
C PRO A 15 36.85 -5.04 -3.68
N PHE A 16 36.52 -5.23 -2.41
CA PHE A 16 35.34 -6.01 -2.03
C PHE A 16 34.11 -5.10 -2.09
N ALA A 17 33.80 -4.62 -3.30
CA ALA A 17 32.44 -4.29 -3.67
C ALA A 17 31.72 -5.63 -3.83
N GLY A 18 31.24 -6.17 -2.72
CA GLY A 18 30.33 -7.32 -2.74
C GLY A 18 29.07 -6.98 -3.54
N PRO A 19 28.42 -7.98 -4.18
CA PRO A 19 27.25 -7.78 -5.05
C PRO A 19 25.97 -7.26 -4.35
N GLN A 20 26.07 -6.76 -3.11
CA GLN A 20 24.95 -6.20 -2.36
C GLN A 20 24.37 -4.92 -2.99
N ALA A 21 25.09 -4.24 -3.88
CA ALA A 21 24.57 -3.10 -4.62
C ALA A 21 23.69 -3.49 -5.84
N GLN A 22 23.79 -4.73 -6.34
CA GLN A 22 22.98 -5.20 -7.48
C GLN A 22 21.57 -5.64 -7.06
N GLN A 23 21.33 -5.82 -5.76
CA GLN A 23 20.06 -6.30 -5.23
C GLN A 23 19.06 -5.16 -4.94
N ALA A 24 19.54 -3.92 -4.88
CA ALA A 24 18.69 -2.73 -4.77
C ALA A 24 17.91 -2.48 -6.08
N ALA A 25 18.48 -2.75 -7.26
CA ALA A 25 17.81 -2.49 -8.54
C ALA A 25 16.64 -3.44 -8.89
N ARG A 26 16.38 -4.50 -8.11
CA ARG A 26 15.11 -5.27 -8.15
C ARG A 26 14.03 -4.57 -7.30
N GLU A 27 14.01 -3.25 -7.34
CA GLU A 27 13.36 -2.30 -6.42
C GLU A 27 11.82 -2.23 -6.55
N VAL A 28 11.22 -3.16 -7.29
CA VAL A 28 9.79 -3.43 -7.23
C VAL A 28 9.62 -4.92 -6.95
N ASN A 29 9.95 -5.32 -5.71
CA ASN A 29 9.72 -6.69 -5.25
C ASN A 29 8.22 -6.99 -5.31
N THR A 30 7.83 -8.09 -5.95
CA THR A 30 6.44 -8.57 -6.00
C THR A 30 5.79 -8.58 -4.61
N ALA A 31 6.53 -8.94 -3.56
CA ALA A 31 6.06 -8.90 -2.18
C ALA A 31 5.66 -7.48 -1.74
N SER A 32 6.40 -6.45 -2.17
CA SER A 32 6.06 -5.05 -1.92
C SER A 32 4.78 -4.65 -2.64
N LEU A 33 4.59 -5.07 -3.89
CA LEU A 33 3.35 -4.82 -4.64
C LEU A 33 2.14 -5.50 -3.97
N CYS A 34 2.28 -6.75 -3.55
CA CYS A 34 1.23 -7.46 -2.81
C CYS A 34 0.87 -6.75 -1.50
N ARG A 35 1.86 -6.27 -0.75
CA ARG A 35 1.62 -5.50 0.48
C ARG A 35 0.88 -4.20 0.21
N ILE A 36 1.29 -3.44 -0.82
CA ILE A 36 0.60 -2.21 -1.24
C ILE A 36 -0.83 -2.53 -1.71
N GLY A 37 -1.02 -3.64 -2.43
CA GLY A 37 -2.32 -4.12 -2.88
C GLY A 37 -3.25 -4.42 -1.70
N GLN A 38 -2.75 -5.17 -0.71
CA GLN A 38 -3.48 -5.48 0.52
C GLN A 38 -3.89 -4.22 1.28
N GLU A 39 -2.97 -3.28 1.48
CA GLU A 39 -3.24 -1.99 2.13
C GLU A 39 -4.30 -1.20 1.36
N THR A 40 -4.20 -1.18 0.02
CA THR A 40 -5.19 -0.48 -0.83
C THR A 40 -6.58 -1.12 -0.73
N VAL A 41 -6.67 -2.45 -0.65
CA VAL A 41 -7.95 -3.15 -0.43
C VAL A 41 -8.53 -2.82 0.94
N GLN A 42 -7.70 -2.81 1.98
CA GLN A 42 -8.13 -2.44 3.33
C GLN A 42 -8.67 -1.00 3.37
N ASP A 43 -7.97 -0.07 2.73
CA ASP A 43 -8.41 1.32 2.60
C ASP A 43 -9.76 1.41 1.88
N ILE A 44 -9.95 0.69 0.78
CA ILE A 44 -11.23 0.65 0.04
C ILE A 44 -12.36 0.19 0.96
N VAL A 45 -12.16 -0.88 1.72
CA VAL A 45 -13.16 -1.42 2.65
C VAL A 45 -13.49 -0.39 3.73
N TYR A 46 -12.48 0.15 4.40
CA TYR A 46 -12.67 1.15 5.46
C TYR A 46 -13.46 2.36 4.96
N ARG A 47 -13.10 2.84 3.77
CA ARG A 47 -13.72 4.02 3.19
C ARG A 47 -15.13 3.79 2.70
N THR A 48 -15.41 2.59 2.21
CA THR A 48 -16.76 2.13 1.89
C THR A 48 -17.61 2.06 3.16
N MET A 49 -17.06 1.60 4.29
CA MET A 49 -17.76 1.61 5.57
C MET A 49 -18.08 3.04 6.03
N GLU A 50 -17.15 3.99 5.92
CA GLU A 50 -17.42 5.41 6.24
C GLU A 50 -18.53 6.00 5.38
N ILE A 51 -18.55 5.69 4.07
CA ILE A 51 -19.61 6.11 3.16
C ILE A 51 -20.97 5.58 3.64
N PHE A 52 -21.07 4.30 3.96
CA PHE A 52 -22.32 3.72 4.44
C PHE A 52 -22.76 4.28 5.80
N GLN A 53 -21.82 4.56 6.70
CA GLN A 53 -22.12 5.22 7.97
C GLN A 53 -22.63 6.66 7.76
N LEU A 54 -22.01 7.40 6.85
CA LEU A 54 -22.43 8.76 6.51
C LEU A 54 -23.84 8.78 5.89
N LEU A 55 -24.11 7.86 4.95
CA LEU A 55 -25.42 7.69 4.33
C LEU A 55 -26.49 7.28 5.36
N ARG A 56 -26.18 6.35 6.27
CA ARG A 56 -27.10 5.95 7.36
C ARG A 56 -27.51 7.15 8.22
N ASN A 57 -26.56 8.04 8.50
CA ASN A 57 -26.79 9.20 9.35
C ASN A 57 -27.37 10.41 8.59
N MET A 58 -27.38 10.41 7.26
CA MET A 58 -28.08 11.41 6.48
C MET A 58 -29.59 11.27 6.69
N GLN A 59 -30.17 12.25 7.36
CA GLN A 59 -31.62 12.39 7.40
C GLN A 59 -32.08 12.93 6.05
N LEU A 60 -33.04 12.26 5.43
CA LEU A 60 -33.76 12.83 4.29
C LEU A 60 -34.63 13.99 4.79
N PRO A 61 -34.99 14.94 3.91
CA PRO A 61 -35.93 16.01 4.19
C PRO A 61 -37.35 15.50 4.53
N ASN A 62 -37.55 14.93 5.71
CA ASN A 62 -38.83 14.37 6.13
C ASN A 62 -39.80 15.46 6.67
N GLY A 63 -39.63 16.72 6.23
CA GLY A 63 -40.55 17.82 6.49
C GLY A 63 -40.48 18.49 7.87
N VAL A 64 -39.77 17.95 8.87
CA VAL A 64 -39.88 18.46 10.26
C VAL A 64 -38.75 19.40 10.73
N THR A 65 -37.53 19.34 10.20
CA THR A 65 -36.52 20.39 10.48
C THR A 65 -35.40 20.30 9.45
N TYR A 66 -35.32 21.30 8.56
CA TYR A 66 -34.33 21.35 7.51
C TYR A 66 -33.10 22.14 8.00
N HIS A 67 -32.06 21.46 8.45
CA HIS A 67 -30.75 22.09 8.65
C HIS A 67 -29.95 21.99 7.34
N THR A 68 -30.21 22.91 6.40
CA THR A 68 -29.60 22.92 5.05
C THR A 68 -28.08 22.84 5.12
N GLY A 69 -27.46 23.50 6.11
CA GLY A 69 -26.01 23.52 6.29
C GLY A 69 -25.41 22.15 6.61
N THR A 70 -26.02 21.37 7.51
CA THR A 70 -25.50 20.04 7.87
C THR A 70 -25.73 18.99 6.79
N TYR A 71 -26.82 19.10 6.01
CA TYR A 71 -27.02 18.22 4.86
C TYR A 71 -25.97 18.47 3.77
N GLN A 72 -25.74 19.74 3.42
CA GLN A 72 -24.76 20.12 2.39
C GLN A 72 -23.33 19.72 2.80
N ASP A 73 -22.95 19.88 4.06
CA ASP A 73 -21.65 19.42 4.58
C ASP A 73 -21.49 17.90 4.44
N ARG A 74 -22.51 17.13 4.84
CA ARG A 74 -22.51 15.67 4.69
C ARG A 74 -22.47 15.25 3.23
N LEU A 75 -23.18 15.96 2.35
CA LEU A 75 -23.18 15.69 0.92
C LEU A 75 -21.80 15.96 0.31
N ALA A 76 -21.16 17.07 0.68
CA ALA A 76 -19.80 17.39 0.26
C ALA A 76 -18.80 16.33 0.74
N LYS A 77 -18.89 15.92 2.02
CA LYS A 77 -18.07 14.85 2.59
C LYS A 77 -18.28 13.51 1.86
N LEU A 78 -19.52 13.17 1.53
CA LEU A 78 -19.84 11.97 0.75
C LEU A 78 -19.18 12.01 -0.64
N GLN A 79 -19.28 13.16 -1.33
CA GLN A 79 -18.66 13.31 -2.65
C GLN A 79 -17.14 13.17 -2.59
N ASP A 80 -16.48 13.72 -1.57
CA ASP A 80 -15.04 13.54 -1.37
C ASP A 80 -14.69 12.08 -1.10
N HIS A 81 -15.49 11.39 -0.28
CA HIS A 81 -15.35 9.95 -0.08
C HIS A 81 -15.48 9.17 -1.37
N LEU A 82 -16.47 9.45 -2.22
CA LEU A 82 -16.62 8.76 -3.51
C LEU A 82 -15.45 9.07 -4.47
N ARG A 83 -14.95 10.31 -4.49
CA ARG A 83 -13.82 10.71 -5.34
C ARG A 83 -12.55 9.94 -4.98
N GLN A 84 -12.16 9.97 -3.71
CA GLN A 84 -10.97 9.27 -3.25
C GLN A 84 -11.15 7.73 -3.34
N LEU A 85 -12.37 7.19 -3.21
CA LEU A 85 -12.64 5.76 -3.43
C LEU A 85 -12.35 5.37 -4.89
N SER A 86 -12.74 6.23 -5.83
CA SER A 86 -12.43 6.05 -7.26
C SER A 86 -10.92 6.06 -7.52
N ILE A 87 -10.16 6.88 -6.78
CA ILE A 87 -8.69 6.92 -6.87
C ILE A 87 -8.10 5.61 -6.33
N LEU A 88 -8.59 5.11 -5.20
CA LEU A 88 -8.12 3.85 -4.62
C LEU A 88 -8.34 2.67 -5.58
N PHE A 89 -9.48 2.58 -6.26
CA PHE A 89 -9.71 1.54 -7.27
C PHE A 89 -8.75 1.65 -8.45
N ARG A 90 -8.44 2.87 -8.92
CA ARG A 90 -7.42 3.08 -9.97
C ARG A 90 -6.03 2.66 -9.50
N LYS A 91 -5.65 3.01 -8.27
CA LYS A 91 -4.39 2.57 -7.64
C LYS A 91 -4.32 1.05 -7.54
N LEU A 92 -5.39 0.41 -7.06
CA LEU A 92 -5.46 -1.05 -6.93
C LEU A 92 -5.27 -1.72 -8.29
N ARG A 93 -5.91 -1.20 -9.34
CA ARG A 93 -5.74 -1.73 -10.70
C ARG A 93 -4.30 -1.63 -11.19
N LEU A 94 -3.65 -0.47 -11.01
CA LEU A 94 -2.23 -0.30 -11.36
C LEU A 94 -1.33 -1.28 -10.60
N VAL A 95 -1.57 -1.48 -9.32
CA VAL A 95 -0.82 -2.44 -8.48
C VAL A 95 -1.04 -3.86 -8.97
N TYR A 96 -2.29 -4.21 -9.31
CA TYR A 96 -2.63 -5.52 -9.86
C TYR A 96 -1.93 -5.77 -11.19
N ASP A 97 -2.04 -4.85 -12.14
CA ASP A 97 -1.41 -4.98 -13.47
C ASP A 97 0.10 -5.18 -13.31
N LYS A 98 0.74 -4.35 -12.47
CA LYS A 98 2.18 -4.45 -12.18
C LYS A 98 2.56 -5.74 -11.45
N CYS A 99 1.73 -6.20 -10.51
CA CYS A 99 1.98 -7.45 -9.79
C CYS A 99 1.87 -8.63 -10.76
N ASN A 100 0.87 -8.62 -11.64
CA ASN A 100 0.63 -9.65 -12.64
C ASN A 100 1.80 -9.75 -13.64
N GLU A 101 2.32 -8.61 -14.12
CA GLU A 101 3.52 -8.58 -14.97
C GLU A 101 4.75 -9.19 -14.28
N ASN A 102 4.92 -8.97 -12.97
CA ASN A 102 6.04 -9.52 -12.19
C ASN A 102 5.83 -10.99 -11.79
N CYS A 103 4.59 -11.45 -11.68
CA CYS A 103 4.22 -12.84 -11.36
C CYS A 103 4.13 -13.75 -12.59
N GLY A 104 4.04 -13.20 -13.81
CA GLY A 104 3.83 -13.97 -15.05
C GLY A 104 4.94 -14.96 -15.44
N GLY A 105 6.01 -15.06 -14.64
CA GLY A 105 7.06 -16.08 -14.75
C GLY A 105 7.08 -17.12 -13.62
N MET A 106 6.16 -17.05 -12.67
CA MET A 106 5.93 -18.10 -11.66
C MET A 106 4.70 -18.90 -12.08
N ASP A 107 4.90 -20.16 -12.46
CA ASP A 107 3.81 -21.10 -12.68
C ASP A 107 2.81 -21.05 -11.52
N PRO A 108 1.49 -21.03 -11.78
CA PRO A 108 0.50 -21.00 -10.73
C PRO A 108 0.72 -22.21 -9.82
N ILE A 109 1.00 -21.94 -8.54
CA ILE A 109 1.01 -22.98 -7.51
C ILE A 109 -0.40 -23.60 -7.55
N PRO A 110 -0.53 -24.92 -7.76
CA PRO A 110 -1.83 -25.57 -7.80
C PRO A 110 -2.57 -25.22 -6.51
N VAL A 111 -3.73 -24.60 -6.65
CA VAL A 111 -4.66 -24.44 -5.53
C VAL A 111 -5.10 -25.83 -5.11
N GLU A 112 -4.41 -26.40 -4.11
CA GLU A 112 -4.84 -27.64 -3.47
C GLU A 112 -6.20 -27.38 -2.83
N ASN A 113 -7.23 -27.95 -3.45
CA ASN A 113 -8.58 -27.99 -2.90
C ASN A 113 -8.54 -28.89 -1.66
N TYR A 114 -8.79 -28.30 -0.49
CA TYR A 114 -9.04 -29.01 0.76
C TYR A 114 -10.48 -28.78 1.21
#